data_AF-A0A1S3YSM7-F1
#
_entry.id   AF-A0A1S3YSM7-F1
#
_cell.length_a   1.000
_cell.length_b   1.000
_cell.length_c   1.000
_cell.angle_alpha   90.00
_cell.angle_beta   90.00
_cell.angle_gamma   90.00
#
_symmetry.space_group_name_H-M   'P 1'
#
loop_
_entity.id
_entity.type
_entity.pdbx_description
1 polymer ?
#
loop_
_entity_poly.entity_id
_entity_poly.type
_entity_poly.pdbx_seq_one_letter_code
_entity_poly.pdbx_strand_id
1 'polypeptide(L)'
;MAASGVTERRGIPAAAFVEDVQSYLNESALDVNSALAFLQERLQQYRVVEMKLLAQQRDLQAKIPDIEKCLDIVANLQAKKGSGEALIADFEVSEGIYSRARIEESDSVCLWLGANVMLEYSCEEATILLKRNLENAKASLEVLVADLQFLRDQVTITQVTIARVYNWDVHQRKLKPAASPKES
;
A
#
# COMPACT_ATOMS: atom_id res chain seq x y z
N MET A 1 -28.27 -14.42 -3.69
CA MET A 1 -27.51 -13.78 -4.79
C MET A 1 -26.05 -13.81 -4.38
N ALA A 2 -25.24 -14.68 -4.98
CA ALA A 2 -23.82 -14.74 -4.68
C ALA A 2 -23.16 -13.48 -5.27
N ALA A 3 -22.59 -12.64 -4.41
CA ALA A 3 -21.82 -11.49 -4.86
C ALA A 3 -20.65 -12.02 -5.71
N SER A 4 -20.60 -11.61 -6.98
CA SER A 4 -19.44 -11.80 -7.85
C SER A 4 -18.29 -10.95 -7.33
N GLY A 5 -17.70 -11.38 -6.21
CA GLY A 5 -16.53 -10.77 -5.61
C GLY A 5 -15.27 -11.20 -6.37
N VAL A 6 -14.34 -10.26 -6.53
CA VAL A 6 -13.00 -10.50 -7.07
C VAL A 6 -12.41 -11.72 -6.36
N THR A 7 -12.18 -12.81 -7.10
CA THR A 7 -11.71 -14.10 -6.55
C THR A 7 -10.27 -14.05 -6.10
N GLU A 8 -9.49 -13.13 -6.67
CA GLU A 8 -8.07 -12.97 -6.42
C GLU A 8 -7.61 -11.56 -6.79
N ARG A 9 -6.72 -11.00 -5.98
CA ARG A 9 -6.07 -9.71 -6.27
C ARG A 9 -4.58 -9.80 -6.00
N ARG A 10 -3.75 -9.61 -7.02
CA ARG A 10 -2.27 -9.65 -6.92
C ARG A 10 -1.69 -10.95 -6.35
N GLY A 11 -2.26 -12.10 -6.71
CA GLY A 11 -1.80 -13.38 -6.15
C GLY A 11 -2.43 -13.73 -4.80
N ILE A 12 -3.34 -12.88 -4.29
CA ILE A 12 -3.93 -12.99 -2.96
C ILE A 12 -5.37 -13.49 -3.10
N PRO A 13 -5.68 -14.72 -2.64
CA PRO A 13 -7.03 -15.26 -2.71
C PRO A 13 -7.99 -14.48 -1.82
N ALA A 14 -9.22 -14.27 -2.29
CA ALA A 14 -10.28 -13.73 -1.46
C ALA A 14 -10.68 -14.71 -0.34
N ALA A 15 -10.97 -14.14 0.83
CA ALA A 15 -11.54 -14.85 1.96
C ALA A 15 -13.02 -15.15 1.67
N ALA A 16 -13.41 -16.41 1.85
CA ALA A 16 -14.80 -16.81 1.79
C ALA A 16 -15.51 -16.43 3.09
N PHE A 17 -16.67 -15.77 2.98
CA PHE A 17 -17.52 -15.53 4.13
C PHE A 17 -18.26 -16.81 4.51
N VAL A 18 -18.14 -17.23 5.78
CA VAL A 18 -18.77 -18.45 6.28
C VAL A 18 -20.08 -18.12 6.99
N GLU A 19 -21.21 -18.39 6.32
CA GLU A 19 -22.56 -18.26 6.89
C GLU A 19 -22.85 -19.39 7.88
N ASP A 20 -22.71 -20.64 7.43
CA ASP A 20 -22.90 -21.84 8.25
C ASP A 20 -21.57 -22.56 8.51
N VAL A 21 -21.17 -22.58 9.79
CA VAL A 21 -19.89 -23.15 10.22
C VAL A 21 -19.83 -24.66 10.03
N GLN A 22 -20.95 -25.36 10.21
CA GLN A 22 -20.98 -26.81 10.11
C GLN A 22 -20.78 -27.29 8.68
N SER A 23 -21.46 -26.66 7.71
CA SER A 23 -21.29 -26.91 6.28
C SER A 23 -19.86 -26.59 5.85
N TYR A 24 -19.31 -25.46 6.29
CA TYR A 24 -17.92 -25.10 6.03
C TYR A 24 -16.91 -26.16 6.53
N LEU A 25 -17.05 -26.64 7.78
CA LEU A 25 -16.15 -27.67 8.32
C LEU A 25 -16.28 -29.01 7.57
N ASN A 26 -17.51 -29.38 7.17
CA ASN A 26 -17.77 -30.60 6.40
C ASN A 26 -17.18 -30.51 4.98
N GLU A 27 -17.39 -29.40 4.28
CA GLU A 27 -16.85 -29.15 2.94
C GLU A 27 -15.33 -29.06 2.93
N SER A 28 -14.76 -28.46 3.98
CA SER A 28 -13.31 -28.34 4.15
C SER A 28 -12.67 -29.67 4.58
N ALA A 29 -13.45 -30.64 5.04
CA ALA A 29 -12.98 -31.88 5.68
C ALA A 29 -11.97 -31.63 6.83
N LEU A 30 -12.13 -30.50 7.54
CA LEU A 30 -11.25 -30.09 8.64
C LEU A 30 -11.98 -30.21 9.99
N ASP A 31 -11.25 -30.63 11.02
CA ASP A 31 -11.71 -30.40 12.39
C ASP A 31 -11.56 -28.92 12.77
N VAL A 32 -12.23 -28.52 13.86
CA VAL A 32 -12.25 -27.12 14.32
C VAL A 32 -10.84 -26.56 14.51
N ASN A 33 -9.93 -27.31 15.15
CA ASN A 33 -8.60 -26.79 15.47
C ASN A 33 -7.79 -26.58 14.19
N SER A 34 -7.87 -27.54 13.26
CA SER A 34 -7.24 -27.42 11.94
C SER A 34 -7.81 -26.26 11.13
N ALA A 35 -9.12 -26.05 11.14
CA ALA A 35 -9.77 -24.91 10.49
C ALA A 35 -9.35 -23.56 11.10
N LEU A 36 -9.28 -23.46 12.43
CA LEU A 36 -8.80 -22.26 13.12
C LEU A 36 -7.32 -21.98 12.80
N ALA A 37 -6.47 -23.00 12.79
CA ALA A 37 -5.06 -22.85 12.44
C ALA A 37 -4.89 -22.36 10.99
N PHE A 38 -5.63 -22.94 10.05
CA PHE A 38 -5.63 -22.53 8.64
C PHE A 38 -6.07 -21.07 8.46
N LEU A 39 -7.14 -20.66 9.13
CA LEU A 39 -7.64 -19.28 9.06
C LEU A 39 -6.67 -18.29 9.71
N GLN A 40 -5.99 -18.67 10.79
CA GLN A 40 -4.95 -17.85 11.42
C GLN A 40 -3.73 -17.67 10.51
N GLU A 41 -3.29 -18.75 9.85
CA GLU A 41 -2.21 -18.67 8.86
C GLU A 41 -2.60 -17.73 7.71
N ARG A 42 -3.82 -17.88 7.18
CA ARG A 42 -4.35 -17.00 6.12
C ARG A 42 -4.40 -15.54 6.55
N LEU A 43 -4.86 -15.27 7.78
CA LEU A 43 -4.88 -13.93 8.35
C LEU A 43 -3.47 -13.33 8.44
N GLN A 44 -2.47 -14.13 8.83
CA GLN A 44 -1.08 -13.69 8.89
C GLN A 44 -0.54 -13.36 7.48
N GLN A 45 -0.87 -14.16 6.47
CA GLN A 45 -0.51 -13.88 5.08
C GLN A 45 -1.07 -12.52 4.61
N TYR A 46 -2.35 -12.25 4.86
CA TYR A 46 -2.96 -10.95 4.50
C TYR A 46 -2.26 -9.78 5.18
N ARG A 47 -1.96 -9.88 6.48
CA ARG A 47 -1.26 -8.82 7.24
C ARG A 47 0.13 -8.54 6.70
N VAL A 48 0.89 -9.57 6.34
CA VAL A 48 2.24 -9.39 5.76
C VAL A 48 2.16 -8.63 4.44
N VAL A 49 1.18 -8.92 3.59
CA VAL A 49 1.03 -8.18 2.33
C VAL A 49 0.50 -6.77 2.57
N GLU A 50 -0.45 -6.58 3.49
CA GLU A 50 -0.97 -5.27 3.87
C GLU A 50 0.16 -4.35 4.37
N MET A 51 1.04 -4.86 5.24
CA MET A 51 2.21 -4.11 5.71
C MET A 51 3.13 -3.66 4.56
N LYS A 52 3.38 -4.54 3.58
CA LYS A 52 4.21 -4.20 2.40
C LYS A 52 3.55 -3.12 1.56
N LEU A 53 2.24 -3.22 1.32
CA LEU A 53 1.52 -2.22 0.54
C LEU A 53 1.44 -0.88 1.27
N LEU A 54 1.24 -0.87 2.60
CA LEU A 54 1.25 0.36 3.40
C LEU A 54 2.61 1.07 3.34
N ALA A 55 3.72 0.32 3.33
CA ALA A 55 5.05 0.92 3.17
C ALA A 55 5.17 1.59 1.79
N GLN A 56 4.80 0.88 0.71
CA GLN A 56 4.79 1.43 -0.64
C GLN A 56 3.86 2.66 -0.78
N GLN A 57 2.72 2.67 -0.08
CA GLN A 57 1.82 3.81 -0.04
C GLN A 57 2.51 5.06 0.52
N ARG A 58 3.21 4.91 1.65
CA ARG A 58 3.91 6.02 2.32
C ARG A 58 5.02 6.58 1.43
N ASP A 59 5.78 5.70 0.78
CA ASP A 59 6.85 6.10 -0.13
C ASP A 59 6.29 6.91 -1.32
N LEU A 60 5.17 6.47 -1.91
CA LEU A 60 4.51 7.22 -2.99
C LEU A 60 3.91 8.54 -2.49
N GLN A 61 3.28 8.55 -1.32
CA GLN A 61 2.70 9.75 -0.71
C GLN A 61 3.76 10.81 -0.36
N ALA A 62 4.98 10.39 -0.02
CA ALA A 62 6.11 11.30 0.16
C ALA A 62 6.69 11.77 -1.19
N LYS A 63 6.78 10.88 -2.17
CA LYS A 63 7.36 11.18 -3.49
C LYS A 63 6.53 12.14 -4.34
N ILE A 64 5.20 12.05 -4.27
CA ILE A 64 4.29 12.91 -5.04
C ILE A 64 4.54 14.41 -4.78
N PRO A 65 4.51 14.91 -3.53
CA PRO A 65 4.75 16.33 -3.26
C PRO A 65 6.20 16.74 -3.60
N ASP A 66 7.16 15.83 -3.52
CA ASP A 66 8.54 16.13 -3.93
C ASP A 66 8.65 16.32 -5.44
N ILE A 67 7.94 15.51 -6.25
CA ILE A 67 7.87 15.72 -7.71
C ILE A 67 7.13 17.03 -8.03
N GLU A 68 6.07 17.37 -7.31
CA GLU A 68 5.33 18.62 -7.49
C GLU A 68 6.23 19.83 -7.19
N LYS A 69 7.00 19.82 -6.10
CA LYS A 69 8.00 20.86 -5.81
C LYS A 69 9.05 20.98 -6.91
N CYS A 70 9.54 19.86 -7.45
CA CYS A 70 10.48 19.89 -8.57
C CYS A 70 9.87 20.56 -9.81
N LEU A 71 8.59 20.29 -10.11
CA LEU A 71 7.87 20.96 -11.19
C LEU A 71 7.74 22.47 -10.94
N ASP A 72 7.42 22.87 -9.72
CA ASP A 72 7.32 24.29 -9.35
C ASP A 72 8.66 25.01 -9.51
N ILE A 73 9.77 24.36 -9.15
CA ILE A 73 11.12 24.91 -9.35
C ILE A 73 11.42 25.09 -10.83
N VAL A 74 11.16 24.07 -11.67
CA VAL A 74 11.39 24.16 -13.12
C VAL A 74 10.52 25.24 -13.74
N ALA A 75 9.24 25.36 -13.33
CA ALA A 75 8.35 26.41 -13.78
C ALA A 75 8.84 27.81 -13.38
N ASN A 76 9.36 27.97 -12.16
CA ASN A 76 9.95 29.24 -11.70
C ASN A 76 11.21 29.61 -12.49
N LEU A 77 12.06 28.63 -12.82
CA LEU A 77 13.23 28.84 -13.68
C LEU A 77 12.82 29.29 -15.09
N GLN A 78 11.81 28.64 -15.67
CA GLN A 78 11.26 29.01 -16.98
C GLN A 78 10.60 30.40 -16.97
N ALA A 79 9.87 30.76 -15.92
CA ALA A 79 9.19 32.06 -15.83
C ALA A 79 10.17 33.22 -15.67
N LYS A 80 11.30 33.00 -15.01
CA LYS A 80 12.35 34.01 -14.86
C LYS A 80 13.24 34.15 -16.09
N LYS A 81 13.22 33.16 -16.98
CA LYS A 81 13.91 33.21 -18.27
C LYS A 81 13.40 34.42 -19.08
N GLY A 82 14.30 35.30 -19.49
CA GLY A 82 14.03 36.53 -20.24
C GLY A 82 13.60 37.73 -19.41
N SER A 83 13.40 37.58 -18.08
CA SER A 83 13.03 38.70 -17.19
C SER A 83 14.22 39.60 -16.83
N GLY A 84 15.45 39.10 -16.97
CA GLY A 84 16.67 39.78 -16.52
C GLY A 84 16.82 39.86 -15.00
N GLU A 85 15.89 39.29 -14.22
CA GLU A 85 15.98 39.26 -12.76
C GLU A 85 16.85 38.10 -12.29
N ALA A 86 17.85 38.41 -11.46
CA ALA A 86 18.68 37.40 -10.82
C ALA A 86 17.85 36.55 -9.84
N LEU A 87 17.84 35.22 -10.03
CA LEU A 87 17.23 34.31 -9.08
C LEU A 87 18.19 34.10 -7.90
N ILE A 88 17.87 34.69 -6.76
CA ILE A 88 18.60 34.47 -5.50
C ILE A 88 17.87 33.38 -4.72
N ALA A 89 18.61 32.34 -4.32
CA ALA A 89 18.10 31.25 -3.51
C ALA A 89 19.09 30.90 -2.39
N ASP A 90 18.56 30.50 -1.24
CA ASP A 90 19.36 29.97 -0.14
C ASP A 90 19.47 28.45 -0.33
N PHE A 91 20.67 27.98 -0.70
CA PHE A 91 20.96 26.57 -0.95
C PHE A 91 21.46 25.88 0.32
N GLU A 92 20.91 24.71 0.61
CA GLU A 92 21.40 23.86 1.70
C GLU A 92 22.72 23.20 1.29
N VAL A 93 23.80 23.54 1.98
CA VAL A 93 25.15 22.99 1.73
C VAL A 93 25.40 21.77 2.62
N SER A 94 24.83 21.78 3.82
CA SER A 94 24.84 20.71 4.81
C SER A 94 23.58 20.85 5.67
N GLU A 95 23.22 19.81 6.42
CA GLU A 95 22.04 19.79 7.30
C GLU A 95 21.99 21.05 8.18
N GLY A 96 20.99 21.90 7.95
CA GLY A 96 20.78 23.16 8.68
C GLY A 96 21.76 24.30 8.34
N ILE A 97 22.66 24.12 7.36
CA ILE A 97 23.62 25.14 6.89
C ILE A 97 23.23 25.58 5.48
N TYR A 98 22.78 26.84 5.38
CA TYR A 98 22.34 27.43 4.12
C TYR A 98 23.33 28.51 3.64
N SER A 99 23.53 28.57 2.33
CA SER A 99 24.32 29.61 1.67
C SER A 99 23.50 30.28 0.59
N ARG A 100 23.54 31.61 0.57
CA ARG A 100 22.86 32.40 -0.45
C ARG A 100 23.64 32.35 -1.76
N ALA A 101 23.00 31.87 -2.82
CA ALA A 101 23.58 31.86 -4.15
C ALA A 101 22.70 32.64 -5.14
N ARG A 102 23.37 33.22 -6.14
CA ARG A 102 22.75 33.76 -7.34
C ARG A 102 22.80 32.68 -8.41
N ILE A 103 21.62 32.34 -8.94
CA ILE A 103 21.45 31.39 -10.03
C ILE A 103 21.46 32.20 -11.32
N GLU A 104 22.42 31.87 -12.20
CA GLU A 104 22.47 32.42 -13.55
C GLU A 104 21.37 31.81 -14.41
N GLU A 105 20.98 32.53 -15.45
CA GLU A 105 19.94 32.07 -16.37
C GLU A 105 20.41 30.80 -17.09
N SER A 106 19.65 29.71 -16.93
CA SER A 106 19.96 28.40 -17.49
C SER A 106 18.74 27.81 -18.18
N ASP A 107 18.99 27.08 -19.27
CA ASP A 107 17.99 26.40 -20.08
C ASP A 107 17.82 24.92 -19.70
N SER A 108 18.68 24.44 -18.81
CA SER A 108 18.76 23.05 -18.40
C SER A 108 18.79 22.88 -16.89
N VAL A 109 18.32 21.70 -16.46
CA VAL A 109 18.32 21.22 -15.09
C VAL A 109 18.86 19.81 -15.02
N CYS A 110 19.54 19.49 -13.92
CA CYS A 110 20.03 18.14 -13.68
C CYS A 110 19.03 17.35 -12.83
N LEU A 111 18.58 16.20 -13.35
CA LEU A 111 17.65 15.31 -12.66
C LEU A 111 18.35 14.01 -12.25
N TRP A 112 18.10 13.57 -11.03
CA TRP A 112 18.55 12.27 -10.53
C TRP A 112 17.55 11.18 -10.92
N LEU A 113 18.01 10.19 -11.69
CA LEU A 113 17.17 9.09 -12.17
C LEU A 113 17.23 7.84 -11.29
N GLY A 114 18.09 7.85 -10.27
CA GLY A 114 18.40 6.70 -9.44
C GLY A 114 19.63 5.93 -9.93
N ALA A 115 19.97 4.84 -9.24
CA ALA A 115 21.14 4.00 -9.55
C ALA A 115 22.46 4.77 -9.73
N ASN A 116 22.65 5.87 -8.98
CA ASN A 116 23.81 6.76 -9.08
C ASN A 116 23.95 7.49 -10.43
N VAL A 117 22.85 7.68 -11.15
CA VAL A 117 22.81 8.37 -12.45
C VAL A 117 22.08 9.70 -12.34
N MET A 118 22.75 10.75 -12.78
CA MET A 118 22.20 12.09 -12.99
C MET A 118 22.32 12.44 -14.47
N LEU A 119 21.26 13.00 -15.06
CA LEU A 119 21.28 13.50 -16.43
C LEU A 119 20.78 14.93 -16.50
N GLU A 120 21.39 15.70 -17.39
CA GLU A 120 20.96 17.04 -17.74
C GLU A 120 19.80 16.97 -18.75
N TYR A 121 18.77 17.75 -18.51
CA TYR A 121 17.60 17.90 -19.37
C TYR A 121 17.32 19.37 -19.60
N SER A 122 16.80 19.73 -20.77
CA SER A 122 16.20 21.06 -20.93
C SER A 122 15.01 21.23 -19.96
N CYS A 123 14.68 22.46 -19.60
CA CYS A 123 13.53 22.74 -18.73
C CYS A 123 12.21 22.17 -19.30
N GLU A 124 12.07 22.14 -20.63
CA GLU A 124 10.91 21.54 -21.31
C GLU A 124 10.86 20.01 -21.14
N GLU A 125 11.97 19.33 -21.44
CA GLU A 125 12.08 17.87 -21.27
C GLU A 125 11.90 17.45 -19.80
N ALA A 126 12.49 18.21 -18.87
CA ALA A 126 12.34 18.00 -17.44
C ALA A 126 10.88 18.11 -17.02
N THR A 127 10.16 19.13 -17.51
CA THR A 127 8.72 19.31 -17.23
C THR A 127 7.91 18.12 -17.73
N ILE A 128 8.16 17.65 -18.96
CA ILE A 128 7.45 16.50 -19.53
C ILE A 128 7.74 15.23 -18.72
N LEU A 129 9.01 14.98 -18.39
CA LEU A 129 9.43 13.82 -17.62
C LEU A 129 8.82 13.81 -16.21
N LEU A 130 8.88 14.95 -15.51
CA LEU A 130 8.33 15.08 -14.16
C LEU A 130 6.81 14.95 -14.14
N LYS A 131 6.09 15.53 -15.11
CA LYS A 131 4.63 15.35 -15.24
C LYS A 131 4.25 13.89 -15.47
N ARG A 132 4.95 13.21 -16.39
CA ARG A 132 4.72 11.78 -16.63
C ARG A 132 4.99 10.95 -15.38
N ASN A 133 6.06 11.26 -14.64
CA ASN A 133 6.38 10.58 -13.39
C ASN A 133 5.31 10.84 -12.30
N LEU A 134 4.78 12.07 -12.24
CA LEU A 134 3.71 12.44 -11.33
C LEU A 134 2.41 11.68 -11.61
N GLU A 135 2.00 11.63 -12.88
CA GLU A 135 0.82 10.88 -13.32
C GLU A 135 0.97 9.39 -12.99
N ASN A 136 2.12 8.79 -13.31
CA ASN A 136 2.41 7.40 -12.98
C ASN A 136 2.37 7.14 -11.48
N ALA A 137 2.93 8.05 -10.66
CA ALA A 137 2.93 7.92 -9.21
C ALA A 137 1.51 8.02 -8.63
N LYS A 138 0.69 8.96 -9.13
CA LYS A 138 -0.72 9.12 -8.73
C LYS A 138 -1.56 7.90 -9.12
N ALA A 139 -1.44 7.42 -10.36
CA ALA A 139 -2.13 6.21 -10.81
C ALA A 139 -1.71 4.97 -10.00
N SER A 140 -0.41 4.83 -9.71
CA SER A 140 0.09 3.73 -8.86
C SER A 140 -0.46 3.80 -7.43
N LEU A 141 -0.59 5.01 -6.88
CA LEU A 141 -1.17 5.21 -5.55
C LEU A 141 -2.66 4.83 -5.53
N GLU A 142 -3.43 5.20 -6.56
CA GLU A 142 -4.85 4.81 -6.66
C GLU A 142 -5.04 3.30 -6.68
N VAL A 143 -4.26 2.59 -7.51
CA VAL A 143 -4.29 1.13 -7.57
C VAL A 143 -3.97 0.52 -6.20
N LEU A 144 -2.94 1.05 -5.54
CA LEU A 144 -2.49 0.57 -4.25
C LEU A 144 -3.51 0.81 -3.13
N VAL A 145 -4.19 1.96 -3.14
CA VAL A 145 -5.30 2.24 -2.22
C VAL A 145 -6.42 1.23 -2.40
N ALA A 146 -6.78 0.89 -3.64
CA ALA A 146 -7.79 -0.11 -3.91
C ALA A 146 -7.34 -1.54 -3.50
N ASP A 147 -6.06 -1.86 -3.63
CA ASP A 147 -5.50 -3.13 -3.13
C ASP A 147 -5.55 -3.22 -1.60
N LEU A 148 -5.21 -2.12 -0.90
CA LEU A 148 -5.28 -2.03 0.55
C LEU A 148 -6.72 -2.18 1.05
N GLN A 149 -7.70 -1.59 0.35
CA GLN A 149 -9.10 -1.76 0.69
C GLN A 149 -9.53 -3.23 0.58
N PHE A 150 -9.16 -3.89 -0.52
CA PHE A 150 -9.42 -5.32 -0.68
C PHE A 150 -8.82 -6.15 0.46
N LEU A 151 -7.57 -5.89 0.85
CA LEU A 151 -6.90 -6.59 1.95
C LEU A 151 -7.59 -6.36 3.29
N ARG A 152 -8.00 -5.12 3.57
CA ARG A 152 -8.75 -4.79 4.78
C ARG A 152 -10.06 -5.58 4.86
N ASP A 153 -10.76 -5.75 3.74
CA ASP A 153 -11.97 -6.56 3.66
C ASP A 153 -11.65 -8.04 3.91
N GLN A 154 -10.57 -8.58 3.32
CA GLN A 154 -10.17 -9.98 3.53
C GLN A 154 -9.77 -10.28 4.97
N VAL A 155 -9.04 -9.36 5.61
CA VAL A 155 -8.68 -9.42 7.03
C VAL A 155 -9.95 -9.45 7.88
N THR A 156 -10.90 -8.55 7.61
CA THR A 156 -12.15 -8.45 8.35
C THR A 156 -12.99 -9.72 8.22
N ILE A 157 -13.20 -10.21 6.99
CA ILE A 157 -13.95 -11.44 6.72
C ILE A 157 -13.32 -12.62 7.45
N THR A 158 -11.99 -12.76 7.37
CA THR A 158 -11.27 -13.87 8.00
C THR A 158 -11.37 -13.81 9.52
N GLN A 159 -11.25 -12.62 10.13
CA GLN A 159 -11.41 -12.45 11.57
C GLN A 159 -12.82 -12.82 12.04
N VAL A 160 -13.84 -12.40 11.31
CA VAL A 160 -15.24 -12.77 11.61
C VAL A 160 -15.43 -14.29 11.48
N THR A 161 -14.88 -14.91 10.44
CA THR A 161 -14.94 -16.36 10.25
C THR A 161 -14.24 -17.10 11.39
N ILE A 162 -13.05 -16.68 11.82
CA ILE A 162 -12.35 -17.24 12.99
C ILE A 162 -13.24 -17.17 14.24
N ALA A 163 -13.83 -16.01 14.51
CA ALA A 163 -14.71 -15.82 15.67
C ALA A 163 -15.94 -16.72 15.60
N ARG A 164 -16.54 -16.89 14.41
CA ARG A 164 -17.68 -17.79 14.19
C ARG A 164 -17.32 -19.25 14.46
N VAL A 165 -16.20 -19.73 13.92
CA VAL A 165 -15.72 -21.11 14.14
C VAL A 165 -15.44 -21.35 15.63
N TYR A 166 -14.78 -20.39 16.29
CA TYR A 166 -14.51 -20.48 17.73
C TYR A 166 -15.81 -20.51 18.56
N ASN A 167 -16.76 -19.63 18.28
CA ASN A 167 -18.03 -19.58 18.98
C ASN A 167 -18.85 -20.87 18.78
N TRP A 168 -18.84 -21.41 17.56
CA TRP A 168 -19.50 -22.69 17.26
C TRP A 168 -18.87 -23.83 18.07
N ASP A 169 -17.55 -23.92 18.14
CA ASP A 169 -16.85 -24.95 18.93
C ASP A 169 -17.18 -24.87 20.42
N VAL A 170 -17.16 -23.66 20.99
CA VAL A 170 -17.57 -23.44 22.38
C VAL A 170 -19.02 -23.90 22.61
N HIS A 171 -19.93 -23.62 21.67
CA HIS A 171 -21.31 -24.07 21.76
C HIS A 171 -21.43 -25.60 21.69
N GLN A 172 -20.69 -26.27 20.78
CA GLN A 172 -20.67 -27.72 20.67
C GLN A 172 -20.09 -28.40 21.93
N ARG A 173 -19.05 -27.83 22.54
CA ARG A 173 -18.48 -28.33 23.79
C ARG A 173 -19.44 -28.21 24.97
N LYS A 174 -20.27 -27.17 25.01
CA LYS A 174 -21.32 -27.01 26.04
C LYS A 174 -22.49 -27.97 25.85
N LEU A 175 -22.82 -28.31 24.60
CA LEU A 175 -23.88 -29.24 24.28
C LEU A 175 -23.50 -30.71 24.50
N LYS A 176 -22.19 -31.05 24.46
CA LYS A 176 -21.69 -32.37 24.89
C LYS A 176 -21.60 -32.38 26.42
N PRO A 177 -22.48 -33.10 27.15
CA PRO A 177 -22.32 -33.24 28.59
C PRO A 177 -20.97 -33.92 28.87
N ALA A 178 -20.29 -33.51 29.95
CA ALA A 178 -19.09 -34.18 30.43
C ALA A 178 -19.37 -35.68 30.51
N ALA A 179 -18.68 -36.47 29.68
CA ALA A 179 -18.78 -37.92 29.74
C ALA A 179 -18.46 -38.34 31.18
N SER A 180 -19.46 -38.91 31.85
CA SER A 180 -19.38 -39.41 33.21
C SER A 180 -18.13 -40.26 33.39
N PRO A 181 -17.41 -40.18 34.52
CA PRO A 181 -16.32 -41.10 34.80
C PRO A 181 -16.94 -42.50 34.84
N LYS A 182 -16.52 -43.39 33.93
CA LYS A 182 -16.83 -44.81 34.05
C LYS A 182 -16.03 -45.36 35.24
N GLU A 183 -16.66 -45.40 36.41
CA GLU A 183 -16.34 -46.37 37.45
C GLU A 183 -16.76 -47.76 36.94
N SER A 184 -15.78 -48.65 36.77
CA SER A 184 -15.79 -50.10 37.07
C SER A 184 -14.71 -50.81 36.25
#